data_AF-A0A448S470-F1
#
_entry.id   AF-A0A448S470-F1
#
_cell.length_a   1.000
_cell.length_b   1.000
_cell.length_c   1.000
_cell.angle_alpha   90.00
_cell.angle_beta   90.00
_cell.angle_gamma   90.00
#
_symmetry.space_group_name_H-M   'P 1'
#
loop_
_entity.id
_entity.type
_entity.pdbx_description
1 polymer ?
#
loop_
_entity_poly.entity_id
_entity_poly.type
_entity_poly.pdbx_seq_one_letter_code
_entity_poly.pdbx_strand_id
1 'polypeptide(L)'
;MRIIVYGSLRRKQGNSHWMTNAQWLGEHELEGYQIYNLGHYPAAIPGEGTIHCEVYRINASILAELDELKSNTKDYKRELIQTPYGSAWIYLYRHSVEGFPLIESGDWLKRHDEA
;
A
#
# COMPACT_ATOMS: atom_id res chain seq x y z
N MET A 1 10.74 -1.60 12.15
CA MET A 1 10.25 -2.27 10.93
C MET A 1 9.98 -1.23 9.85
N ARG A 2 9.80 -1.65 8.60
CA ARG A 2 9.37 -0.77 7.52
C ARG A 2 8.17 -1.36 6.81
N ILE A 3 7.29 -0.50 6.33
CA ILE A 3 6.09 -0.85 5.57
C ILE A 3 6.05 0.00 4.31
N ILE A 4 5.61 -0.62 3.22
CA ILE A 4 5.33 0.00 1.93
C ILE A 4 3.82 0.23 1.87
N VAL A 5 3.42 1.47 1.60
CA VAL A 5 2.02 1.84 1.41
C VAL A 5 1.84 2.49 0.05
N TYR A 6 0.79 2.10 -0.68
CA TYR A 6 0.58 2.45 -2.08
C TYR A 6 -0.76 3.18 -2.34
N GLY A 7 -1.39 3.75 -1.30
CA GLY A 7 -2.59 4.58 -1.52
C GLY A 7 -3.25 5.15 -0.26
N SER A 8 -4.43 4.69 0.19
CA SER A 8 -5.20 5.39 1.25
C SER A 8 -4.50 5.54 2.61
N LEU A 9 -3.38 4.85 2.85
CA LEU A 9 -2.53 5.06 4.04
C LEU A 9 -1.57 6.26 3.90
N ARG A 10 -1.56 6.94 2.75
CA ARG A 10 -0.86 8.21 2.55
C ARG A 10 -1.43 9.29 3.48
N ARG A 11 -0.61 10.29 3.76
CA ARG A 11 -0.72 11.28 4.86
C ARG A 11 -2.03 12.07 5.00
N LYS A 12 -3.00 11.92 4.10
CA LYS A 12 -4.20 12.75 3.96
C LYS A 12 -5.54 12.11 4.34
N GLN A 13 -5.59 10.84 4.75
CA GLN A 13 -6.87 10.09 4.90
C GLN A 13 -7.30 9.76 6.35
N GLY A 14 -6.76 10.41 7.37
CA GLY A 14 -7.32 10.33 8.74
C GLY A 14 -6.77 9.19 9.63
N ASN A 15 -5.84 8.37 9.16
CA ASN A 15 -5.12 7.38 9.98
C ASN A 15 -3.98 8.02 10.81
N SER A 16 -4.23 9.19 11.41
CA SER A 16 -3.23 9.97 12.16
C SER A 16 -2.58 9.19 13.30
N HIS A 17 -3.28 8.24 13.92
CA HIS A 17 -2.73 7.43 15.01
C HIS A 17 -1.50 6.61 14.58
N TRP A 18 -1.52 6.12 13.35
CA TRP A 18 -0.46 5.30 12.76
C TRP A 18 0.73 6.18 12.37
N MET A 19 0.44 7.39 11.90
CA MET A 19 1.44 8.36 11.43
C MET A 19 2.14 9.13 12.54
N THR A 20 1.54 9.24 13.74
CA THR A 20 2.22 9.84 14.89
C THR A 20 3.50 9.07 15.23
N ASN A 21 3.51 7.75 15.05
CA ASN A 21 4.67 6.90 15.31
C ASN A 21 5.33 6.31 14.04
N ALA A 22 4.85 6.67 12.84
CA ALA A 22 5.47 6.29 11.59
C ALA A 22 6.37 7.41 11.07
N GLN A 23 7.63 7.11 10.78
CA GLN A 23 8.53 8.04 10.12
C GLN A 23 8.53 7.77 8.62
N TRP A 24 8.13 8.74 7.81
CA TRP A 24 8.30 8.69 6.36
C TRP A 24 9.79 8.63 6.00
N LEU A 25 10.17 7.66 5.17
CA LEU A 25 11.55 7.48 4.69
C LEU A 25 11.73 8.01 3.27
N GLY A 26 10.72 7.85 2.42
CA GLY A 26 10.76 8.26 1.02
C GLY A 26 9.68 7.61 0.17
N GLU A 27 9.51 8.11 -1.03
CA GLU A 27 8.75 7.45 -2.11
C GLU A 27 9.58 6.36 -2.79
N HIS A 28 8.91 5.33 -3.30
CA HIS A 28 9.52 4.20 -3.97
C HIS A 28 8.58 3.62 -5.03
N GLU A 29 9.10 3.33 -6.20
CA GLU A 29 8.35 2.73 -7.29
C GLU A 29 8.61 1.23 -7.34
N LEU A 30 7.53 0.44 -7.47
CA LEU A 30 7.61 -1.00 -7.65
C LEU A 30 7.09 -1.36 -9.04
N GLU A 31 7.99 -1.82 -9.88
CA GLU A 31 7.68 -2.41 -11.18
C GLU A 31 7.22 -3.86 -10.99
N GLY A 32 6.35 -4.35 -11.86
CA GLY A 32 5.76 -5.68 -11.76
C GLY A 32 4.55 -5.75 -10.82
N TYR A 33 3.92 -4.62 -10.55
CA TYR A 33 2.73 -4.54 -9.69
C TYR A 33 1.70 -3.60 -10.31
N GLN A 34 0.44 -3.81 -9.98
CA GLN A 34 -0.68 -2.99 -10.44
C GLN A 34 -1.58 -2.68 -9.26
N ILE A 35 -2.11 -1.46 -9.18
CA ILE A 35 -3.10 -1.10 -8.17
C ILE A 35 -4.50 -0.99 -8.78
N TYR A 36 -5.48 -1.49 -8.06
CA TYR A 36 -6.90 -1.44 -8.40
C TYR A 36 -7.64 -0.62 -7.36
N ASN A 37 -8.66 0.10 -7.79
CA ASN A 37 -9.47 0.93 -6.91
C ASN A 37 -10.72 0.20 -6.43
N LEU A 38 -10.74 -0.26 -5.17
CA LEU A 38 -11.94 -0.84 -4.53
C LEU A 38 -12.92 0.23 -3.99
N GLY A 39 -12.82 1.47 -4.45
CA GLY A 39 -13.61 2.62 -3.99
C GLY A 39 -13.05 3.23 -2.70
N HIS A 40 -12.96 2.43 -1.63
CA HIS A 40 -12.50 2.88 -0.31
C HIS A 40 -11.01 2.63 -0.03
N TYR A 41 -10.41 1.66 -0.72
CA TYR A 41 -9.00 1.30 -0.55
C TYR A 41 -8.38 0.78 -1.86
N PRO A 42 -7.06 0.98 -2.05
CA PRO A 42 -6.34 0.36 -3.16
C PRO A 42 -6.09 -1.13 -2.88
N ALA A 43 -6.10 -1.95 -3.92
CA ALA A 43 -5.51 -3.29 -3.91
C ALA A 43 -4.31 -3.33 -4.85
N ALA A 44 -3.12 -3.59 -4.31
CA ALA A 44 -1.96 -3.93 -5.13
C ALA A 44 -1.96 -5.43 -5.44
N ILE A 45 -1.79 -5.79 -6.69
CA ILE A 45 -1.55 -7.17 -7.13
C ILE A 45 -0.26 -7.22 -7.96
N PRO A 46 0.48 -8.34 -7.96
CA PRO A 46 1.57 -8.54 -8.90
C PRO A 46 1.03 -8.57 -10.34
N GLY A 47 1.68 -7.87 -11.26
CA GLY A 47 1.24 -7.69 -12.65
C GLY A 47 2.36 -7.10 -13.52
N GLU A 48 2.03 -6.50 -14.65
CA GLU A 48 3.03 -5.88 -15.57
C GLU A 48 3.06 -4.34 -15.49
N GLY A 49 2.50 -3.77 -14.41
CA GLY A 49 2.48 -2.32 -14.19
C GLY A 49 3.60 -1.81 -13.29
N THR A 50 3.59 -0.51 -13.04
CA THR A 50 4.41 0.14 -12.03
C THR A 50 3.51 0.80 -11.01
N ILE A 51 3.85 0.72 -9.72
CA ILE A 51 3.08 1.37 -8.64
C ILE A 51 3.97 2.32 -7.85
N HIS A 52 3.44 3.50 -7.55
CA HIS A 52 4.08 4.48 -6.69
C HIS A 52 3.69 4.21 -5.25
N CYS A 53 4.68 3.84 -4.46
CA CYS A 53 4.55 3.55 -3.05
C CYS A 53 5.35 4.55 -2.21
N GLU A 54 5.07 4.55 -0.91
CA GLU A 54 5.86 5.27 0.08
C GLU A 54 6.32 4.30 1.16
N VAL A 55 7.58 4.43 1.55
CA VAL A 55 8.19 3.62 2.60
C VAL A 55 8.12 4.38 3.91
N TYR A 56 7.53 3.75 4.91
CA TYR A 56 7.46 4.28 6.27
C TYR A 56 8.18 3.35 7.23
N ARG A 57 8.97 3.94 8.12
CA ARG A 57 9.52 3.27 9.28
C ARG A 57 8.48 3.26 10.39
N ILE A 58 8.06 2.07 10.78
CA ILE A 58 7.06 1.86 11.83
C ILE A 58 7.62 0.99 12.97
N ASN A 59 7.04 1.15 14.14
CA ASN A 59 7.30 0.29 15.30
C ASN A 59 6.51 -1.03 15.20
N ALA A 60 6.93 -2.02 15.99
CA ALA A 60 6.28 -3.34 16.04
C ALA A 60 4.81 -3.24 16.45
N SER A 61 4.44 -2.29 17.32
CA SER A 61 3.05 -2.05 17.74
C SER A 61 2.13 -1.68 16.57
N ILE A 62 2.55 -0.71 15.74
CA ILE A 62 1.82 -0.31 14.53
C ILE A 62 1.69 -1.51 13.59
N LEU A 63 2.77 -2.27 13.38
CA LEU A 63 2.70 -3.44 12.51
C LEU A 63 1.70 -4.47 13.02
N ALA A 64 1.67 -4.73 14.34
CA ALA A 64 0.75 -5.66 14.96
C ALA A 64 -0.71 -5.20 14.81
N GLU A 65 -1.00 -3.91 15.01
CA GLU A 65 -2.33 -3.37 14.73
C GLU A 65 -2.70 -3.54 13.25
N LEU A 66 -1.75 -3.29 12.32
CA LEU A 66 -2.07 -3.37 10.88
C LEU A 66 -2.32 -4.81 10.47
N ASP A 67 -1.48 -5.71 11.00
CA ASP A 67 -1.60 -7.14 10.82
C ASP A 67 -2.91 -7.61 11.41
N GLU A 68 -3.33 -7.18 12.59
CA GLU A 68 -4.64 -7.54 13.17
C GLU A 68 -5.81 -7.05 12.31
N LEU A 69 -5.76 -5.79 11.86
CA LEU A 69 -6.79 -5.18 11.02
C LEU A 69 -6.88 -5.84 9.63
N LYS A 70 -5.75 -6.25 9.04
CA LYS A 70 -5.67 -6.92 7.73
C LYS A 70 -5.79 -8.44 7.78
N SER A 71 -5.38 -9.07 8.88
CA SER A 71 -5.47 -10.51 9.14
C SER A 71 -6.91 -10.95 9.28
N ASN A 72 -7.76 -10.07 9.85
CA ASN A 72 -9.20 -10.30 9.90
C ASN A 72 -9.83 -10.38 8.50
N THR A 73 -9.23 -9.68 7.52
CA THR A 73 -9.71 -9.71 6.14
C THR A 73 -9.27 -10.96 5.39
N LYS A 74 -8.15 -11.63 5.74
CA LYS A 74 -7.52 -12.79 5.03
C LYS A 74 -7.31 -12.64 3.51
N ASP A 75 -7.82 -11.58 2.90
CA ASP A 75 -7.78 -11.33 1.46
C ASP A 75 -6.44 -10.70 1.02
N TYR A 76 -5.59 -10.31 1.97
CA TYR A 76 -4.30 -9.66 1.74
C TYR A 76 -3.15 -10.55 2.19
N LYS A 77 -2.13 -10.69 1.34
CA LYS A 77 -0.85 -11.32 1.66
C LYS A 77 0.21 -10.26 1.86
N ARG A 78 0.89 -10.32 3.00
CA ARG A 78 2.10 -9.53 3.21
C ARG A 78 3.27 -10.16 2.47
N GLU A 79 4.05 -9.34 1.78
CA GLU A 79 5.29 -9.72 1.12
C GLU A 79 6.41 -8.77 1.54
N LEU A 80 7.63 -9.29 1.65
CA LEU A 80 8.78 -8.48 2.05
C LEU A 80 9.54 -8.07 0.79
N ILE A 81 9.58 -6.78 0.52
CA ILE A 81 10.29 -6.21 -0.62
C ILE A 81 11.53 -5.47 -0.14
N GLN A 82 12.63 -5.63 -0.87
CA GLN A 82 13.85 -4.88 -0.62
C GLN A 82 13.75 -3.52 -1.30
N THR A 83 13.78 -2.45 -0.51
CA THR A 83 13.85 -1.08 -1.01
C THR A 83 15.23 -0.50 -0.72
N PRO A 84 15.65 0.61 -1.36
CA PRO A 84 16.88 1.33 -1.00
C PRO A 84 16.88 1.81 0.46
N TYR A 85 15.71 1.94 1.09
CA TYR A 85 15.57 2.26 2.51
C TYR A 85 15.68 1.01 3.42
N GLY A 86 15.78 -0.18 2.82
CA GLY A 86 15.90 -1.52 3.40
C GLY A 86 14.64 -2.37 3.22
N SER A 87 14.59 -3.57 3.83
CA SER A 87 13.42 -4.46 3.74
C SER A 87 12.17 -3.82 4.32
N ALA A 88 11.09 -3.82 3.53
CA ALA A 88 9.80 -3.25 3.88
C ALA A 88 8.66 -4.20 3.48
N TRP A 89 7.61 -4.22 4.31
CA TRP A 89 6.44 -5.07 4.08
C TRP A 89 5.44 -4.39 3.16
N ILE A 90 5.03 -5.04 2.08
CA ILE A 90 3.91 -4.63 1.23
C ILE A 90 2.72 -5.57 1.46
N TYR A 91 1.50 -5.06 1.33
CA TYR A 91 0.28 -5.87 1.37
C TYR A 91 -0.26 -6.03 -0.04
N LEU A 92 -0.23 -7.25 -0.57
CA LEU A 92 -0.77 -7.60 -1.88
C LEU A 92 -2.15 -8.22 -1.71
N TYR A 93 -3.12 -7.77 -2.48
CA TYR A 93 -4.44 -8.39 -2.53
C TYR A 93 -4.36 -9.72 -3.29
N ARG A 94 -5.01 -10.76 -2.77
CA ARG A 94 -5.02 -12.10 -3.37
C ARG A 94 -6.35 -12.47 -4.02
N HIS A 95 -7.39 -11.68 -3.83
CA HIS A 95 -8.71 -11.95 -4.35
C HIS A 95 -8.92 -11.27 -5.70
N SER A 96 -9.92 -11.75 -6.45
CA SER A 96 -10.30 -11.16 -7.73
C SER A 96 -10.62 -9.68 -7.56
N VAL A 97 -9.87 -8.86 -8.30
CA VAL A 97 -10.15 -7.43 -8.53
C VAL A 97 -11.07 -7.23 -9.75
N GLU A 98 -11.78 -8.28 -10.13
CA GLU A 98 -12.67 -8.31 -11.30
C GLU A 98 -13.80 -7.28 -11.13
N GLY A 99 -13.84 -6.30 -12.02
CA GLY A 99 -14.83 -5.22 -12.01
C GLY A 99 -14.36 -3.92 -11.35
N PHE A 100 -13.15 -3.87 -10.79
CA PHE A 100 -12.58 -2.63 -10.26
C PHE A 100 -11.73 -1.90 -11.31
N PRO A 101 -11.78 -0.55 -11.34
CA PRO A 101 -10.93 0.22 -12.22
C PRO A 101 -9.46 0.01 -11.86
N LEU A 102 -8.69 -0.45 -12.83
CA LEU A 102 -7.24 -0.52 -12.79
C LEU A 102 -6.68 0.91 -12.86
N ILE A 103 -5.71 1.22 -12.00
CA ILE A 103 -4.97 2.48 -12.07
C ILE A 103 -3.65 2.19 -12.77
N GLU A 104 -3.62 2.36 -14.10
CA GLU A 104 -2.42 2.14 -14.91
C GLU A 104 -1.28 3.10 -14.55
N SER A 105 -1.63 4.30 -14.06
CA SER A 105 -0.65 5.29 -13.58
C SER A 105 0.10 4.84 -12.32
N GLY A 106 -0.31 3.75 -11.66
CA GLY A 106 0.37 3.28 -10.45
C GLY A 106 0.25 4.16 -9.21
N ASP A 107 -0.32 5.35 -9.36
CA ASP A 107 -0.44 6.35 -8.30
C ASP A 107 -1.90 6.50 -7.87
N TRP A 108 -2.16 6.16 -6.61
CA TRP A 108 -3.49 6.29 -6.01
C TRP A 108 -4.05 7.73 -6.02
N LEU A 109 -3.19 8.76 -5.92
CA LEU A 109 -3.65 10.15 -5.97
C LEU A 109 -4.13 10.55 -7.37
N LYS A 110 -3.62 9.90 -8.42
CA LYS A 110 -4.07 10.16 -9.80
C LYS A 110 -5.47 9.61 -10.13
N ARG A 111 -6.16 8.96 -9.19
CA ARG A 111 -7.57 8.53 -9.38
C ARG A 111 -8.56 9.67 -9.65
N HIS A 112 -8.17 10.92 -9.41
CA HIS A 112 -9.05 12.09 -9.44
C HIS A 112 -8.89 12.96 -10.71
N ASP A 113 -8.04 12.58 -11.65
CA ASP A 113 -7.74 13.39 -12.84
C ASP A 113 -8.55 13.00 -14.09
N GLU A 114 -9.60 12.19 -13.93
CA GLU A 114 -10.58 11.94 -15.00
C GLU A 114 -11.97 12.35 -14.51
N ALA A 115 -12.26 13.64 -14.62
CA ALA A 115 -13.60 14.23 -14.55
C ALA A 115 -13.78 15.22 -15.70
#